data_AF-A0A3P1S8B8-F1
#
_entry.id   AF-A0A3P1S8B8-F1
#
_cell.length_a   1.000
_cell.length_b   1.000
_cell.length_c   1.000
_cell.angle_alpha   90.00
_cell.angle_beta   90.00
_cell.angle_gamma   90.00
#
_symmetry.space_group_name_H-M   'P 1'
#
loop_
_entity.id
_entity.type
_entity.pdbx_description
1 polymer ?
#
loop_
_entity_poly.entity_id
_entity_poly.type
_entity_poly.pdbx_seq_one_letter_code
_entity_poly.pdbx_strand_id
1 'polypeptide(L)'
;METENRYEQEAWIKNQLVLGIDEAGRGPLAGPLVVAGVIFPIGYVNKEIYDSKKLSAKKRLKLFEEIKKDALAYTIKIVDVEEIDRLNIYQATLQATKEIALQLQADVILTDAMPLKEYDNVISVIKGDQKSISIAAGSILAKVTRDQIMDEYDECYPEYGFKQHKGYATAKHLEAIQHYGVLPIHRKSYKPISNYFALKLDL
;
A
#
# COMPACT_ATOMS: atom_id res chain seq x y z
N MET A 1 1.03 16.38 -15.04
CA MET A 1 -0.23 15.67 -14.79
C MET A 1 -0.61 15.93 -13.35
N GLU A 2 -1.85 16.30 -13.09
CA GLU A 2 -2.40 16.55 -11.76
C GLU A 2 -3.72 15.78 -11.61
N THR A 3 -4.13 15.49 -10.38
CA THR A 3 -5.41 14.83 -10.12
C THR A 3 -6.56 15.81 -10.32
N GLU A 4 -7.67 15.35 -10.90
CA GLU A 4 -8.87 16.18 -11.12
C GLU A 4 -9.59 16.52 -9.81
N ASN A 5 -9.43 15.68 -8.77
CA ASN A 5 -9.97 15.88 -7.42
C ASN A 5 -11.49 16.09 -7.38
N ARG A 6 -12.21 15.50 -8.34
CA ARG A 6 -13.66 15.68 -8.46
C ARG A 6 -14.41 15.22 -7.19
N TYR A 7 -14.01 14.08 -6.63
CA TYR A 7 -14.64 13.53 -5.44
C TYR A 7 -14.41 14.42 -4.21
N GLU A 8 -13.19 14.91 -4.05
CA GLU A 8 -12.83 15.85 -2.99
C GLU A 8 -13.61 17.16 -3.13
N GLN A 9 -13.68 17.73 -4.33
CA GLN A 9 -14.44 18.96 -4.59
C GLN A 9 -15.92 18.79 -4.24
N GLU A 10 -16.55 17.69 -4.66
CA GLU A 10 -17.97 17.40 -4.36
C GLU A 10 -18.25 17.28 -2.85
N ALA A 11 -17.32 16.71 -2.08
CA ALA A 11 -17.43 16.57 -0.63
C ALA A 11 -17.08 17.88 0.12
N TRP A 12 -16.00 18.54 -0.28
CA TRP A 12 -15.50 19.76 0.35
C TRP A 12 -16.48 20.94 0.26
N ILE A 13 -17.25 21.07 -0.83
CA ILE A 13 -18.32 22.06 -0.95
C ILE A 13 -19.40 21.87 0.12
N LYS A 14 -19.59 20.63 0.60
CA LYS A 14 -20.52 20.27 1.68
C LYS A 14 -19.88 20.31 3.07
N ASN A 15 -18.65 20.80 3.18
CA ASN A 15 -17.86 20.80 4.41
C ASN A 15 -17.63 19.39 4.99
N GLN A 16 -17.50 18.39 4.11
CA GLN A 16 -17.25 16.99 4.48
C GLN A 16 -15.77 16.65 4.37
N LEU A 17 -15.23 15.92 5.35
CA LEU A 17 -13.87 15.41 5.33
C LEU A 17 -13.77 14.17 4.43
N VAL A 18 -12.67 14.08 3.69
CA VAL A 18 -12.41 12.99 2.74
C VAL A 18 -11.18 12.21 3.17
N LEU A 19 -11.35 10.91 3.34
CA LEU A 19 -10.29 9.95 3.57
C LEU A 19 -9.95 9.25 2.26
N GLY A 20 -8.72 9.37 1.78
CA GLY A 20 -8.22 8.56 0.67
C GLY A 20 -7.34 7.42 1.15
N ILE A 21 -7.61 6.20 0.71
CA ILE A 21 -6.90 4.98 1.11
C ILE A 21 -6.36 4.27 -0.14
N ASP A 22 -5.10 3.84 -0.06
CA ASP A 22 -4.46 2.97 -1.06
C ASP A 22 -3.43 2.04 -0.38
N GLU A 23 -2.95 1.05 -1.12
CA GLU A 23 -2.01 0.06 -0.65
C GLU A 23 -0.75 -0.10 -1.52
N ALA A 24 0.30 -0.63 -0.90
CA ALA A 24 1.51 -1.08 -1.57
C ALA A 24 1.84 -2.51 -1.14
N GLY A 25 2.27 -3.33 -2.12
CA GLY A 25 2.81 -4.66 -1.82
C GLY A 25 1.85 -5.82 -1.95
N ARG A 26 0.80 -5.76 -2.78
CA ARG A 26 -0.06 -6.94 -3.01
C ARG A 26 0.60 -8.08 -3.79
N GLY A 27 1.37 -7.75 -4.82
CA GLY A 27 2.00 -8.72 -5.72
C GLY A 27 3.31 -9.40 -5.28
N PRO A 28 4.18 -8.80 -4.44
CA PRO A 28 5.45 -9.38 -4.01
C PRO A 28 5.33 -10.76 -3.35
N LEU A 29 6.38 -11.58 -3.52
CA LEU A 29 6.55 -12.87 -2.83
C LEU A 29 7.03 -12.71 -1.39
N ALA A 30 7.65 -11.57 -1.07
CA ALA A 30 8.24 -11.29 0.23
C ALA A 30 7.89 -9.89 0.74
N GLY A 31 7.91 -9.76 2.07
CA GLY A 31 7.65 -8.55 2.81
C GLY A 31 6.16 -8.24 2.98
N PRO A 32 5.85 -7.20 3.77
CA PRO A 32 4.48 -6.92 4.19
C PRO A 32 3.65 -6.31 3.06
N LEU A 33 2.34 -6.29 3.31
CA LEU A 33 1.40 -5.36 2.69
C LEU A 33 1.37 -4.10 3.55
N VAL A 34 1.37 -2.93 2.92
CA VAL A 34 1.20 -1.66 3.63
C VAL A 34 -0.03 -0.96 3.06
N VAL A 35 -0.95 -0.54 3.91
CA VAL A 35 -2.13 0.26 3.55
C VAL A 35 -2.03 1.58 4.27
N ALA A 36 -2.33 2.69 3.60
CA ALA A 36 -2.29 4.00 4.22
C ALA A 36 -3.52 4.84 3.85
N GLY A 37 -4.00 5.60 4.83
CA GLY A 37 -5.11 6.52 4.70
C GLY A 37 -4.69 7.95 5.04
N VAL A 38 -5.20 8.93 4.30
CA VAL A 38 -4.90 10.36 4.49
C VAL A 38 -6.18 11.20 4.44
N ILE A 39 -6.30 12.15 5.37
CA ILE A 39 -7.30 13.22 5.37
C ILE A 39 -6.57 14.56 5.29
N PHE A 40 -6.91 15.36 4.28
CA PHE A 40 -6.39 16.73 4.13
C PHE A 40 -7.39 17.80 4.58
N PRO A 41 -6.91 19.03 4.86
CA PRO A 41 -7.78 20.19 5.01
C PRO A 41 -8.69 20.39 3.79
N ILE A 42 -9.90 20.91 4.02
CA ILE A 42 -10.83 21.29 2.96
C ILE A 42 -10.15 22.29 2.02
N GLY A 43 -10.17 22.00 0.72
CA GLY A 43 -9.54 22.83 -0.31
C GLY A 43 -8.03 22.63 -0.45
N TYR A 44 -7.45 21.57 0.13
CA TYR A 44 -6.04 21.26 -0.04
C TYR A 44 -5.69 21.03 -1.52
N VAL A 45 -4.57 21.62 -1.96
CA VAL A 45 -4.06 21.49 -3.33
C VAL A 45 -2.57 21.26 -3.28
N ASN A 46 -2.12 20.18 -3.93
CA ASN A 46 -0.72 19.96 -4.22
C ASN A 46 -0.60 19.22 -5.56
N LYS A 47 -0.15 19.93 -6.59
CA LYS A 47 -0.04 19.41 -7.97
C LYS A 47 1.07 18.35 -8.12
N GLU A 48 1.97 18.25 -7.15
CA GLU A 48 3.06 17.27 -7.17
C GLU A 48 2.61 15.88 -6.68
N ILE A 49 1.51 15.80 -5.93
CA ILE A 49 0.90 14.55 -5.48
C ILE A 49 0.08 13.95 -6.62
N TYR A 50 0.68 12.98 -7.31
CA TYR A 50 0.07 12.29 -8.43
C TYR A 50 0.79 10.95 -8.65
N ASP A 51 0.06 9.85 -8.87
CA ASP A 51 0.55 8.52 -9.26
C ASP A 51 1.96 8.18 -8.76
N SER A 52 2.03 7.51 -7.61
CA SER A 52 3.29 7.21 -6.91
C SER A 52 4.32 6.50 -7.79
N LYS A 53 3.89 5.71 -8.79
CA LYS A 53 4.75 4.92 -9.67
C LYS A 53 5.45 5.79 -10.72
N LYS A 54 4.86 6.92 -11.10
CA LYS A 54 5.45 7.90 -12.05
C LYS A 54 6.46 8.83 -11.39
N LEU A 55 6.52 8.86 -10.06
CA LEU A 55 7.44 9.71 -9.30
C LEU A 55 8.81 9.03 -9.13
N SER A 56 9.88 9.84 -9.09
CA SER A 56 11.20 9.34 -8.68
C SER A 56 11.22 9.03 -7.18
N ALA A 57 12.11 8.14 -6.73
CA ALA A 57 12.23 7.79 -5.30
C ALA A 57 12.50 9.02 -4.43
N LYS A 58 13.39 9.93 -4.89
CA LYS A 58 13.68 11.20 -4.19
C LYS A 58 12.45 12.09 -4.08
N LYS A 59 11.65 12.21 -5.16
CA LYS A 59 10.43 13.02 -5.14
C LYS A 59 9.35 12.40 -4.26
N ARG A 60 9.18 11.07 -4.29
CA ARG A 60 8.27 10.37 -3.38
C ARG A 60 8.63 10.60 -1.91
N LEU A 61 9.91 10.52 -1.56
CA LEU A 61 10.35 10.74 -0.17
C LEU A 61 10.09 12.17 0.30
N LYS A 62 10.32 13.16 -0.57
CA LYS A 62 9.95 14.56 -0.28
C LYS A 62 8.44 14.68 -0.02
N LEU A 63 7.63 14.13 -0.93
CA LEU A 63 6.17 14.18 -0.81
C LEU A 63 5.65 13.40 0.39
N PHE A 64 6.30 12.31 0.79
CA PHE A 64 5.95 11.55 1.98
C PHE A 64 5.97 12.41 3.25
N GLU A 65 7.04 13.21 3.42
CA GLU A 65 7.12 14.13 4.56
C GLU A 65 6.16 15.32 4.43
N GLU A 66 5.98 15.87 3.21
CA GLU A 66 5.00 16.94 2.96
C GLU A 66 3.57 16.48 3.27
N ILE A 67 3.17 15.29 2.82
CA ILE A 67 1.85 14.70 3.09
C ILE A 67 1.61 14.56 4.59
N LYS A 68 2.57 13.99 5.33
CA LYS A 68 2.44 13.80 6.78
C LYS A 68 2.31 15.12 7.53
N LYS A 69 3.01 16.16 7.06
CA LYS A 69 2.97 17.50 7.63
C LYS A 69 1.65 18.21 7.34
N ASP A 70 1.14 18.09 6.12
CA ASP A 70 0.00 18.85 5.63
C ASP A 70 -1.35 18.17 5.94
N ALA A 71 -1.36 16.85 6.17
CA ALA A 71 -2.55 16.09 6.51
C ALA A 71 -3.11 16.51 7.88
N LEU A 72 -4.45 16.60 7.96
CA LEU A 72 -5.14 16.72 9.25
C LEU A 72 -4.99 15.44 10.07
N ALA A 73 -5.06 14.29 9.38
CA ALA A 73 -4.85 12.97 9.97
C ALA A 73 -4.36 12.00 8.90
N TYR A 74 -3.56 11.03 9.33
CA TYR A 74 -3.17 9.90 8.49
C TYR A 74 -2.95 8.65 9.35
N THR A 75 -3.08 7.49 8.73
CA THR A 75 -2.75 6.20 9.34
C THR A 75 -1.98 5.36 8.33
N ILE A 76 -0.94 4.67 8.79
CA ILE A 76 -0.19 3.69 7.99
C ILE A 76 -0.28 2.37 8.73
N LYS A 77 -0.83 1.34 8.08
CA LYS A 77 -0.99 0.00 8.63
C LYS A 77 -0.11 -0.99 7.87
N ILE A 78 0.73 -1.70 8.60
CA ILE A 78 1.61 -2.76 8.08
C ILE A 78 0.95 -4.09 8.43
N VAL A 79 0.75 -4.94 7.42
CA VAL A 79 0.22 -6.30 7.56
C VAL A 79 1.35 -7.26 7.22
N ASP A 80 1.75 -8.06 8.20
CA ASP A 80 2.85 -9.02 8.08
C ASP A 80 2.48 -10.22 7.18
N VAL A 81 3.48 -11.04 6.89
CA VAL A 81 3.30 -12.16 5.94
C VAL A 81 2.48 -13.29 6.53
N GLU A 82 2.52 -13.47 7.85
CA GLU A 82 1.72 -14.43 8.59
C GLU A 82 0.23 -14.12 8.47
N GLU A 83 -0.16 -12.85 8.64
CA GLU A 83 -1.54 -12.42 8.48
C GLU A 83 -1.99 -12.50 7.01
N ILE A 84 -1.13 -12.13 6.05
CA ILE A 84 -1.41 -12.30 4.61
C ILE A 84 -1.65 -13.77 4.27
N ASP A 85 -0.81 -14.66 4.75
CA ASP A 85 -0.93 -16.10 4.49
C ASP A 85 -2.19 -16.69 5.13
N ARG A 86 -2.60 -16.19 6.31
CA ARG A 86 -3.82 -16.61 7.01
C ARG A 86 -5.09 -16.14 6.30
N LEU A 87 -5.13 -14.88 5.88
CA LEU A 87 -6.36 -14.25 5.37
C LEU A 87 -6.49 -14.33 3.85
N ASN A 88 -5.40 -14.54 3.12
CA ASN A 88 -5.19 -14.14 1.73
C ASN A 88 -5.05 -12.62 1.53
N ILE A 89 -4.39 -12.22 0.44
CA ILE A 89 -4.03 -10.82 0.20
C ILE A 89 -5.22 -9.89 0.02
N TYR A 90 -6.31 -10.38 -0.58
CA TYR A 90 -7.49 -9.55 -0.80
C TYR A 90 -8.16 -9.23 0.54
N GLN A 91 -8.36 -10.24 1.39
CA GLN A 91 -8.97 -10.05 2.70
C GLN A 91 -8.06 -9.27 3.65
N ALA A 92 -6.74 -9.50 3.62
CA ALA A 92 -5.76 -8.71 4.36
C ALA A 92 -5.83 -7.22 3.98
N THR A 93 -5.95 -6.91 2.69
CA THR A 93 -6.10 -5.52 2.22
C THR A 93 -7.45 -4.95 2.67
N LEU A 94 -8.54 -5.70 2.51
CA LEU A 94 -9.88 -5.27 2.92
C LEU A 94 -9.96 -4.95 4.42
N GLN A 95 -9.39 -5.83 5.26
CA GLN A 95 -9.36 -5.67 6.71
C GLN A 95 -8.57 -4.42 7.11
N ALA A 96 -7.36 -4.23 6.56
CA ALA A 96 -6.54 -3.04 6.86
C ALA A 96 -7.22 -1.73 6.42
N THR A 97 -7.83 -1.71 5.23
CA THR A 97 -8.63 -0.56 4.75
C THR A 97 -9.81 -0.27 5.69
N LYS A 98 -10.53 -1.31 6.14
CA LYS A 98 -11.64 -1.17 7.08
C LYS A 98 -11.21 -0.59 8.42
N GLU A 99 -10.10 -1.05 8.95
CA GLU A 99 -9.57 -0.56 10.23
C GLU A 99 -9.13 0.90 10.15
N ILE A 100 -8.49 1.30 9.04
CA ILE A 100 -8.13 2.70 8.77
C ILE A 100 -9.40 3.57 8.68
N ALA A 101 -10.42 3.11 7.95
CA ALA A 101 -11.70 3.81 7.85
C ALA A 101 -12.38 4.01 9.21
N LEU A 102 -12.40 2.97 10.05
CA LEU A 102 -12.97 3.03 11.41
C LEU A 102 -12.18 3.92 12.36
N GLN A 103 -10.85 3.99 12.18
CA GLN A 103 -9.97 4.80 13.01
C GLN A 103 -10.10 6.30 12.68
N LEU A 104 -10.17 6.65 11.40
CA LEU A 104 -10.13 8.05 10.96
C LEU A 104 -11.52 8.69 10.80
N GLN A 105 -12.58 7.89 10.64
CA GLN A 105 -13.99 8.32 10.70
C GLN A 105 -14.33 9.55 9.84
N ALA A 106 -13.88 9.56 8.58
CA ALA A 106 -14.22 10.62 7.64
C ALA A 106 -15.67 10.51 7.13
N ASP A 107 -16.22 11.64 6.68
CA ASP A 107 -17.55 11.70 6.08
C ASP A 107 -17.62 10.93 4.75
N VAL A 108 -16.57 11.01 3.93
CA VAL A 108 -16.45 10.30 2.65
C VAL A 108 -15.13 9.55 2.60
N ILE A 109 -15.18 8.29 2.18
CA ILE A 109 -14.00 7.42 2.07
C ILE A 109 -13.81 7.05 0.60
N LEU A 110 -12.63 7.33 0.07
CA LEU A 110 -12.21 7.00 -1.29
C LEU A 110 -11.15 5.89 -1.24
N THR A 111 -11.35 4.82 -2.00
CA THR A 111 -10.39 3.70 -2.09
C THR A 111 -9.98 3.45 -3.55
N ASP A 112 -8.75 2.98 -3.79
CA ASP A 112 -8.36 2.53 -5.14
C ASP A 112 -8.84 1.09 -5.39
N ALA A 113 -9.93 0.95 -6.14
CA ALA A 113 -10.51 -0.34 -6.53
C ALA A 113 -10.72 -1.36 -5.38
N MET A 114 -11.00 -0.88 -4.16
CA MET A 114 -11.23 -1.72 -2.97
C MET A 114 -12.58 -1.40 -2.32
N PRO A 115 -13.68 -2.05 -2.73
CA PRO A 115 -15.01 -1.73 -2.21
C PRO A 115 -15.19 -2.27 -0.79
N LEU A 116 -15.64 -1.42 0.14
CA LEU A 116 -16.15 -1.82 1.45
C LEU A 116 -17.68 -1.76 1.43
N LYS A 117 -18.32 -2.88 1.07
CA LYS A 117 -19.76 -2.93 0.76
C LYS A 117 -20.65 -2.65 1.96
N GLU A 118 -20.14 -2.79 3.17
CA GLU A 118 -20.87 -2.52 4.40
C GLU A 118 -20.94 -1.03 4.80
N TYR A 119 -20.30 -0.12 4.05
CA TYR A 119 -20.29 1.32 4.35
C TYR A 119 -20.86 2.12 3.18
N ASP A 120 -21.94 2.87 3.44
CA ASP A 120 -22.62 3.69 2.44
C ASP A 120 -21.81 4.91 1.99
N ASN A 121 -20.81 5.31 2.78
CA ASN A 121 -19.95 6.47 2.49
C ASN A 121 -18.61 6.11 1.83
N VAL A 122 -18.45 4.86 1.36
CA VAL A 122 -17.24 4.41 0.66
C VAL A 122 -17.46 4.42 -0.84
N ILE A 123 -16.58 5.13 -1.55
CA ILE A 123 -16.54 5.21 -3.01
C ILE A 123 -15.26 4.52 -3.48
N SER A 124 -15.41 3.35 -4.11
CA SER A 124 -14.31 2.64 -4.76
C SER A 124 -14.05 3.25 -6.14
N VAL A 125 -12.90 3.90 -6.31
CA VAL A 125 -12.51 4.60 -7.53
C VAL A 125 -11.54 3.74 -8.34
N ILE A 126 -11.81 3.52 -9.63
CA ILE A 126 -10.87 2.84 -10.53
C ILE A 126 -9.75 3.81 -10.92
N LYS A 127 -8.49 3.42 -10.66
CA LYS A 127 -7.30 4.27 -10.84
C LYS A 127 -7.41 5.52 -9.98
N GLY A 128 -7.75 5.32 -8.71
CA GLY A 128 -7.98 6.38 -7.74
C GLY A 128 -6.76 7.28 -7.56
N ASP A 129 -5.56 6.70 -7.59
CA ASP A 129 -4.26 7.40 -7.51
C ASP A 129 -4.01 8.47 -8.59
N GLN A 130 -4.76 8.42 -9.69
CA GLN A 130 -4.69 9.38 -10.79
C GLN A 130 -5.85 10.39 -10.78
N LYS A 131 -6.87 10.17 -9.94
CA LYS A 131 -8.11 10.96 -9.92
C LYS A 131 -8.34 11.71 -8.62
N SER A 132 -7.78 11.20 -7.51
CA SER A 132 -7.98 11.68 -6.15
C SER A 132 -6.62 11.96 -5.50
N ILE A 133 -6.42 13.20 -5.06
CA ILE A 133 -5.22 13.61 -4.33
C ILE A 133 -5.11 12.85 -3.01
N SER A 134 -6.24 12.56 -2.35
CA SER A 134 -6.25 11.83 -1.09
C SER A 134 -5.81 10.37 -1.29
N ILE A 135 -6.31 9.68 -2.33
CA ILE A 135 -5.86 8.32 -2.67
C ILE A 135 -4.38 8.35 -3.10
N ALA A 136 -3.99 9.31 -3.94
CA ALA A 136 -2.59 9.45 -4.39
C ALA A 136 -1.63 9.67 -3.21
N ALA A 137 -2.04 10.45 -2.20
CA ALA A 137 -1.27 10.64 -0.98
C ALA A 137 -1.17 9.35 -0.15
N GLY A 138 -2.28 8.62 0.04
CA GLY A 138 -2.26 7.28 0.64
C GLY A 138 -1.31 6.33 -0.09
N SER A 139 -1.33 6.33 -1.42
CA SER A 139 -0.42 5.54 -2.26
C SER A 139 1.04 5.84 -1.98
N ILE A 140 1.40 7.14 -1.87
CA ILE A 140 2.77 7.57 -1.57
C ILE A 140 3.17 7.13 -0.16
N LEU A 141 2.31 7.32 0.84
CA LEU A 141 2.58 6.88 2.22
C LEU A 141 2.82 5.37 2.30
N ALA A 142 1.94 4.57 1.68
CA ALA A 142 2.08 3.13 1.66
C ALA A 142 3.35 2.69 0.91
N LYS A 143 3.61 3.28 -0.26
CA LYS A 143 4.75 2.92 -1.12
C LYS A 143 6.09 3.24 -0.47
N VAL A 144 6.26 4.45 0.07
CA VAL A 144 7.54 4.85 0.68
C VAL A 144 7.81 4.02 1.92
N THR A 145 6.83 3.85 2.80
CA THR A 145 6.96 3.00 4.00
C THR A 145 7.35 1.58 3.62
N ARG A 146 6.65 0.97 2.65
CA ARG A 146 6.97 -0.39 2.23
C ARG A 146 8.37 -0.49 1.63
N ASP A 147 8.76 0.46 0.78
CA ASP A 147 10.07 0.42 0.14
C ASP A 147 11.21 0.54 1.17
N GLN A 148 11.02 1.34 2.24
CA GLN A 148 11.97 1.43 3.36
C GLN A 148 12.09 0.10 4.11
N ILE A 149 10.98 -0.56 4.45
CA ILE A 149 10.99 -1.89 5.08
C ILE A 149 11.72 -2.91 4.21
N MET A 150 11.53 -2.86 2.89
CA MET A 150 12.25 -3.76 1.98
C MET A 150 13.75 -3.43 1.87
N ASP A 151 14.15 -2.18 2.10
CA ASP A 151 15.57 -1.80 2.17
C ASP A 151 16.20 -2.31 3.46
N GLU A 152 15.49 -2.25 4.59
CA GLU A 152 15.93 -2.84 5.86
C GLU A 152 16.08 -4.37 5.76
N TYR A 153 15.16 -5.05 5.05
CA TYR A 153 15.32 -6.47 4.78
C TYR A 153 16.49 -6.78 3.85
N ASP A 154 16.87 -5.89 2.94
CA ASP A 154 18.07 -6.05 2.12
C ASP A 154 19.34 -5.98 2.96
N GLU A 155 19.37 -5.14 4.00
CA GLU A 155 20.49 -5.10 4.95
C GLU A 155 20.60 -6.39 5.78
N CYS A 156 19.46 -7.00 6.11
CA CYS A 156 19.40 -8.26 6.85
C CYS A 156 19.70 -9.49 5.98
N TYR A 157 19.32 -9.45 4.70
CA TYR A 157 19.40 -10.55 3.74
C TYR A 157 19.99 -10.07 2.39
N PRO A 158 21.24 -9.58 2.39
CA PRO A 158 21.84 -8.91 1.22
C PRO A 158 21.93 -9.79 -0.03
N GLU A 159 21.98 -11.11 0.14
CA GLU A 159 22.04 -12.10 -0.91
C GLU A 159 20.74 -12.19 -1.75
N TYR A 160 19.62 -11.68 -1.23
CA TYR A 160 18.33 -11.71 -1.93
C TYR A 160 18.10 -10.51 -2.85
N GLY A 161 18.71 -9.35 -2.59
CA GLY A 161 18.58 -8.16 -3.44
C GLY A 161 17.23 -7.41 -3.32
N PHE A 162 16.59 -7.49 -2.15
CA PHE A 162 15.31 -6.85 -1.84
C PHE A 162 15.29 -5.34 -2.12
N LYS A 163 16.41 -4.64 -2.00
CA LYS A 163 16.50 -3.20 -2.33
C LYS A 163 16.21 -2.91 -3.79
N GLN A 164 16.49 -3.84 -4.70
CA GLN A 164 16.26 -3.66 -6.14
C GLN A 164 14.83 -4.02 -6.53
N HIS A 165 14.38 -5.23 -6.18
CA HIS A 165 13.10 -5.76 -6.65
C HIS A 165 11.97 -5.70 -5.62
N LYS A 166 12.21 -5.20 -4.40
CA LYS A 166 11.19 -4.99 -3.35
C LYS A 166 10.32 -6.21 -3.04
N GLY A 167 10.90 -7.42 -3.16
CA GLY A 167 10.22 -8.70 -2.97
C GLY A 167 9.39 -9.20 -4.15
N TYR A 168 9.33 -8.48 -5.29
CA TYR A 168 8.64 -8.98 -6.50
C TYR A 168 9.34 -10.20 -7.11
N ALA A 169 8.58 -11.03 -7.83
CA ALA A 169 9.03 -12.27 -8.48
C ALA A 169 9.91 -11.99 -9.71
N THR A 170 11.08 -11.40 -9.52
CA THR A 170 12.09 -11.21 -10.58
C THR A 170 12.98 -12.43 -10.70
N ALA A 171 13.65 -12.61 -11.84
CA ALA A 171 14.59 -13.71 -12.04
C ALA A 171 15.63 -13.79 -10.92
N LYS A 172 16.25 -12.65 -10.56
CA LYS A 172 17.21 -12.56 -9.45
C LYS A 172 16.63 -13.03 -8.11
N HIS A 173 15.39 -12.66 -7.81
CA HIS A 173 14.75 -13.05 -6.56
C HIS A 173 14.49 -14.57 -6.53
N LEU A 174 14.03 -15.14 -7.64
CA LEU A 174 13.81 -16.58 -7.74
C LEU A 174 15.11 -17.39 -7.67
N GLU A 175 16.18 -16.89 -8.30
CA GLU A 175 17.52 -17.47 -8.20
C GLU A 175 18.04 -17.45 -6.75
N ALA A 176 17.87 -16.33 -6.05
CA ALA A 176 18.23 -16.23 -4.63
C ALA A 176 17.44 -17.21 -3.76
N ILE A 177 16.13 -17.33 -3.97
CA ILE A 177 15.30 -18.32 -3.25
C ILE A 177 15.77 -19.75 -3.53
N GLN A 178 16.14 -20.06 -4.78
CA GLN A 178 16.64 -21.39 -5.14
C GLN A 178 17.99 -21.70 -4.49
N HIS A 179 18.87 -20.70 -4.35
CA HIS A 179 20.23 -20.88 -3.84
C HIS A 179 20.30 -20.81 -2.29
N TYR A 180 19.58 -19.88 -1.68
CA TYR A 180 19.65 -19.56 -0.25
C TYR A 180 18.41 -20.01 0.55
N GLY A 181 17.34 -20.43 -0.13
CA GLY A 181 16.12 -20.94 0.49
C GLY A 181 15.02 -19.90 0.71
N VAL A 182 13.97 -20.30 1.44
CA VAL A 182 12.83 -19.44 1.77
C VAL A 182 13.03 -18.83 3.17
N LEU A 183 13.01 -17.50 3.24
CA LEU A 183 13.06 -16.74 4.51
C LEU A 183 11.70 -16.63 5.22
N PRO A 184 11.68 -16.31 6.53
CA PRO A 184 10.44 -16.01 7.27
C PRO A 184 9.58 -14.91 6.64
N ILE A 185 10.21 -13.92 5.99
CA ILE A 185 9.53 -12.79 5.34
C ILE A 185 8.89 -13.14 3.99
N HIS A 186 8.94 -14.39 3.54
CA HIS A 186 8.23 -14.83 2.34
C HIS A 186 6.81 -15.26 2.66
N ARG A 187 5.89 -14.96 1.74
CA ARG A 187 4.48 -15.34 1.81
C ARG A 187 4.34 -16.79 1.37
N LYS A 188 4.17 -17.70 2.33
CA LYS A 188 4.16 -19.15 2.12
C LYS A 188 2.96 -19.60 1.30
N SER A 189 1.87 -18.82 1.29
CA SER A 189 0.67 -19.08 0.47
C SER A 189 0.85 -18.73 -1.01
N TYR A 190 1.89 -17.98 -1.38
CA TYR A 190 2.09 -17.52 -2.76
C TYR A 190 2.86 -18.54 -3.59
N LYS A 191 2.48 -18.72 -4.86
CA LYS A 191 3.35 -19.40 -5.83
C LYS A 191 4.47 -18.45 -6.29
N PRO A 192 5.73 -18.92 -6.42
CA PRO A 192 6.19 -20.31 -6.28
C PRO A 192 6.63 -20.72 -4.86
N ILE A 193 6.55 -19.83 -3.86
CA ILE A 193 7.02 -20.09 -2.48
C ILE A 193 6.35 -21.30 -1.85
N SER A 194 5.04 -21.48 -2.04
CA SER A 194 4.26 -22.61 -1.51
C SER A 194 4.83 -23.98 -1.89
N ASN A 195 5.52 -24.08 -3.04
CA ASN A 195 6.08 -25.34 -3.52
C ASN A 195 7.18 -25.88 -2.59
N TYR A 196 7.88 -25.01 -1.87
CA TYR A 196 8.95 -25.38 -0.92
C TYR A 196 8.40 -26.01 0.37
N PHE A 197 7.10 -25.87 0.64
CA PHE A 197 6.43 -26.41 1.82
C PHE A 197 5.55 -27.62 1.50
N ALA A 198 5.03 -27.72 0.28
CA ALA A 198 4.24 -28.87 -0.18
C ALA A 198 5.08 -30.17 -0.32
N LEU A 199 6.38 -30.04 -0.59
CA LEU A 199 7.32 -31.17 -0.78
C LEU A 199 7.75 -31.87 0.52
N LYS A 200 7.24 -31.48 1.69
CA LYS A 200 7.64 -32.04 3.00
C LYS A 200 6.73 -33.15 3.54
N LEU A 201 5.76 -33.64 2.77
CA LEU A 201 4.81 -34.68 3.22
C LEU A 201 5.10 -36.11 2.72
N ASP A 202 6.17 -36.32 1.94
CA ASP A 202 6.55 -37.65 1.42
C ASP A 202 7.88 -38.16 2.03
N LEU A 203 7.96 -38.24 3.37
CA LEU A 203 8.99 -39.01 4.09
C LEU A 203 8.38 -39.80 5.25
#